data_AF-A0A3M1GHF0-F1
#
_entry.id   AF-A0A3M1GHF0-F1
#
_cell.length_a   1.000
_cell.length_b   1.000
_cell.length_c   1.000
_cell.angle_alpha   90.00
_cell.angle_beta   90.00
_cell.angle_gamma   90.00
#
_symmetry.space_group_name_H-M   'P 1'
#
loop_
_entity.id
_entity.type
_entity.pdbx_description
1 polymer ?
#
loop_
_entity_poly.entity_id
_entity_poly.type
_entity_poly.pdbx_seq_one_letter_code
_entity_poly.pdbx_strand_id
1 'polypeptide(L)'
;MSAPAFTSALYLGRVMHARLVPVRHHFRHRVFSLYLDLDELPALDRALRLFSVNRLNMLSFHDRDHGPGDGTSARDWAAAQFRGAHVGWRGGPIRLLCFPRLWGYVFNPLAVY
;
A
#
# COMPACT_ATOMS: atom_id res chain seq x y z
N MET A 1 -26.92 -2.90 6.60
CA MET A 1 -26.10 -1.68 6.68
C MET A 1 -25.23 -1.63 5.43
N SER A 2 -25.39 -0.64 4.56
CA SER A 2 -24.50 -0.48 3.41
C SER A 2 -23.09 -0.22 3.92
N ALA A 3 -22.09 -0.92 3.40
CA ALA A 3 -20.70 -0.56 3.69
C ALA A 3 -20.48 0.91 3.28
N PRO A 4 -19.73 1.70 4.05
CA PRO A 4 -19.30 3.03 3.60
C PRO A 4 -18.60 2.89 2.25
N ALA A 5 -18.90 3.80 1.31
CA ALA A 5 -18.22 3.83 0.03
C ALA A 5 -16.81 4.36 0.25
N PHE A 6 -15.82 3.47 0.28
CA PHE A 6 -14.41 3.81 0.34
C PHE A 6 -13.89 4.12 -1.06
N THR A 7 -12.97 5.07 -1.16
CA THR A 7 -12.12 5.27 -2.33
C THR A 7 -11.06 4.16 -2.42
N SER A 8 -10.66 3.64 -1.26
CA SER A 8 -9.72 2.53 -1.16
C SER A 8 -10.27 1.25 -1.78
N ALA A 9 -9.42 0.51 -2.48
CA ALA A 9 -9.81 -0.68 -3.23
C ALA A 9 -8.66 -1.71 -3.34
N LEU A 10 -9.01 -2.94 -3.75
CA LEU A 10 -8.03 -3.92 -4.20
C LEU A 10 -7.78 -3.75 -5.69
N TYR A 11 -6.53 -3.58 -6.07
CA TYR A 11 -6.12 -3.51 -7.47
C TYR A 11 -5.64 -4.88 -7.93
N LEU A 12 -6.39 -5.52 -8.84
CA LEU A 12 -6.06 -6.85 -9.35
C LEU A 12 -5.08 -6.74 -10.51
N GLY A 13 -3.98 -7.47 -10.43
CA GLY A 13 -2.90 -7.39 -11.39
C GLY A 13 -2.34 -8.75 -11.79
N ARG A 14 -1.41 -8.72 -12.75
CA ARG A 14 -0.57 -9.86 -13.10
C ARG A 14 0.87 -9.39 -13.15
N VAL A 15 1.74 -10.07 -12.43
CA VAL A 15 3.18 -9.82 -12.45
C VAL A 15 3.85 -10.91 -13.25
N MET A 16 4.83 -10.53 -14.06
CA MET A 16 5.67 -11.44 -14.83
C MET A 16 7.12 -11.19 -14.43
N HIS A 17 7.81 -12.24 -13.99
CA HIS A 17 9.25 -12.22 -13.75
C HIS A 17 9.92 -12.95 -14.91
N ALA A 18 10.83 -12.30 -15.62
CA ALA A 18 11.64 -12.90 -16.67
C ALA A 18 13.13 -12.81 -16.33
N ARG A 19 13.81 -13.94 -16.40
CA ARG A 19 15.26 -14.03 -16.44
C ARG A 19 15.65 -14.35 -17.87
N LEU A 20 16.49 -13.50 -18.48
CA LEU A 20 16.87 -13.61 -19.89
C LEU A 20 18.14 -14.46 -20.10
N VAL A 21 19.00 -14.53 -19.09
CA VAL A 21 20.29 -15.25 -19.10
C VAL A 21 20.55 -15.93 -17.75
N PRO A 22 21.31 -17.04 -17.72
CA PRO A 22 21.86 -17.79 -18.87
C PRO A 22 20.81 -18.61 -19.63
N VAL A 23 19.70 -18.97 -18.99
CA VAL A 23 18.56 -19.68 -19.59
C VAL A 23 17.32 -18.79 -19.48
N ARG A 24 16.58 -18.65 -20.60
CA ARG A 24 15.32 -17.90 -20.61
C ARG A 24 14.28 -18.63 -19.77
N HIS A 25 13.86 -17.99 -18.69
CA HIS A 25 12.78 -18.46 -17.84
C HIS A 25 11.87 -17.29 -17.53
N HIS A 26 10.56 -17.47 -17.71
CA HIS A 26 9.59 -16.49 -17.27
C HIS A 26 8.45 -17.16 -16.52
N PHE A 27 7.96 -16.48 -15.49
CA PHE A 27 6.82 -16.93 -14.71
C PHE A 27 5.84 -15.77 -14.58
N ARG A 28 4.54 -16.06 -14.76
CA ARG A 28 3.45 -15.09 -14.61
C ARG A 28 2.49 -15.57 -13.54
N HIS A 29 2.13 -14.69 -12.63
CA HIS A 29 1.16 -14.98 -11.58
C HIS A 29 0.21 -13.82 -11.35
N ARG A 30 -0.97 -14.14 -10.81
CA ARG A 30 -1.96 -13.15 -10.41
C ARG A 30 -1.53 -12.59 -9.05
N VAL A 31 -1.67 -11.28 -8.92
CA VAL A 31 -1.41 -10.57 -7.67
C VAL A 31 -2.58 -9.65 -7.39
N PHE A 32 -2.64 -9.14 -6.17
CA PHE A 32 -3.43 -7.97 -5.85
C PHE A 32 -2.57 -7.00 -5.05
N SER A 33 -2.85 -5.72 -5.22
CA SER A 33 -2.25 -4.62 -4.45
C SER A 33 -3.37 -3.89 -3.71
N LEU A 34 -3.02 -3.23 -2.61
CA LEU A 34 -3.91 -2.28 -1.98
C LEU A 34 -3.76 -0.93 -2.69
N TYR A 35 -4.88 -0.33 -3.07
CA TYR A 35 -4.97 1.09 -3.41
C TYR A 35 -5.66 1.77 -2.23
N LEU A 36 -4.90 2.50 -1.42
CA LEU A 36 -5.36 3.05 -0.15
C LEU A 36 -5.41 4.56 -0.24
N ASP A 37 -6.56 5.15 0.09
CA ASP A 37 -6.59 6.54 0.52
C ASP A 37 -6.09 6.58 1.97
N LEU A 38 -4.98 7.28 2.21
CA LEU A 38 -4.32 7.26 3.52
C LEU A 38 -5.17 7.93 4.60
N ASP A 39 -6.09 8.82 4.23
CA ASP A 39 -7.05 9.45 5.16
C ASP A 39 -8.15 8.45 5.59
N GLU A 40 -8.40 7.38 4.82
CA GLU A 40 -9.40 6.36 5.12
C GLU A 40 -8.90 5.25 6.05
N LEU A 41 -7.59 5.15 6.31
CA LEU A 41 -6.96 4.08 7.10
C LEU A 41 -7.64 3.83 8.47
N PRO A 42 -7.97 4.85 9.29
CA PRO A 42 -8.67 4.61 10.56
C PRO A 42 -10.09 4.06 10.38
N ALA A 43 -10.78 4.41 9.30
CA ALA A 43 -12.11 3.91 9.00
C ALA A 43 -12.05 2.46 8.49
N LEU A 44 -11.07 2.14 7.64
CA LEU A 44 -10.81 0.78 7.16
C LEU A 44 -10.48 -0.17 8.31
N ASP A 45 -9.60 0.21 9.25
CA ASP A 45 -9.24 -0.61 10.43
C ASP A 45 -10.46 -0.94 11.30
N ARG A 46 -11.41 -0.01 11.43
CA ARG A 46 -12.65 -0.23 12.19
C ARG A 46 -13.68 -1.07 11.42
N ALA A 47 -13.77 -0.90 10.11
CA ALA A 47 -14.82 -1.51 9.29
C ALA A 47 -14.48 -2.93 8.81
N LEU A 48 -13.20 -3.23 8.57
CA LEU A 48 -12.77 -4.47 7.92
C LEU A 48 -12.13 -5.42 8.93
N ARG A 49 -12.85 -6.49 9.30
CA ARG A 49 -12.38 -7.48 10.29
C ARG A 49 -11.04 -8.16 9.94
N LEU A 50 -10.73 -8.31 8.66
CA LEU A 50 -9.53 -9.00 8.16
C LEU A 50 -8.40 -8.04 7.75
N PHE A 51 -8.58 -6.74 7.97
CA PHE A 51 -7.58 -5.72 7.71
C PHE A 51 -7.22 -5.02 9.02
N SER A 52 -5.97 -4.62 9.20
CA SER A 52 -5.61 -3.73 10.30
C SER A 52 -4.47 -2.78 9.99
N VAL A 53 -4.44 -1.67 10.72
CA VAL A 53 -3.37 -0.67 10.65
C VAL A 53 -2.45 -0.82 11.86
N ASN A 54 -1.13 -0.91 11.61
CA ASN A 54 -0.06 -1.04 12.60
C ASN A 54 -0.21 -2.22 13.59
N ARG A 55 -0.94 -3.27 13.20
CA ARG A 55 -1.21 -4.48 14.00
C ARG A 55 -1.25 -5.72 13.10
N LEU A 56 -0.95 -6.90 13.65
CA LEU A 56 -1.07 -8.18 12.96
C LEU A 56 -2.54 -8.51 12.62
N ASN A 57 -2.80 -8.89 11.36
CA ASN A 57 -4.06 -9.46 10.87
C ASN A 57 -3.78 -10.25 9.57
N MET A 58 -4.82 -10.78 8.92
CA MET A 58 -4.69 -11.48 7.63
C MET A 58 -4.10 -10.54 6.56
N LEU A 59 -4.66 -9.34 6.42
CA LEU A 59 -4.00 -8.22 5.73
C LEU A 59 -3.67 -7.15 6.75
N SER A 60 -2.45 -6.60 6.71
CA SER A 60 -2.15 -5.40 7.49
C SER A 60 -1.36 -4.37 6.72
N PHE A 61 -1.59 -3.11 7.10
CA PHE A 61 -0.82 -1.96 6.67
C PHE A 61 0.01 -1.47 7.86
N HIS A 62 1.31 -1.25 7.68
CA HIS A 62 2.14 -0.67 8.72
C HIS A 62 2.90 0.52 8.18
N ASP A 63 2.84 1.65 8.89
CA ASP A 63 3.52 2.88 8.50
C ASP A 63 5.04 2.68 8.33
N ARG A 64 5.65 1.81 9.16
CA ARG A 64 7.07 1.46 9.06
C ARG A 64 7.48 0.76 7.75
N ASP A 65 6.53 0.31 6.93
CA ASP A 65 6.82 -0.30 5.63
C ASP A 65 6.87 0.73 4.50
N HIS A 66 6.60 1.99 4.83
CA HIS A 66 6.21 3.05 3.92
C HIS A 66 6.96 4.33 4.28
N GLY A 67 8.17 4.49 3.74
CA GLY A 67 9.03 5.63 3.97
C GLY A 67 10.32 5.26 4.72
N PRO A 68 10.73 6.02 5.76
CA PRO A 68 12.05 5.87 6.40
C PRO A 68 12.15 4.65 7.34
N GLY A 69 11.04 3.96 7.60
CA GLY A 69 11.03 2.76 8.44
C GLY A 69 11.00 3.01 9.95
N ASP A 70 10.87 4.26 10.38
CA ASP A 70 10.84 4.67 11.79
C ASP A 70 9.44 4.63 12.42
N GLY A 71 8.40 4.36 11.63
CA GLY A 71 7.00 4.35 12.07
C GLY A 71 6.28 5.69 11.94
N THR A 72 6.91 6.71 11.37
CA THR A 72 6.24 7.94 10.93
C THR A 72 5.09 7.60 10.00
N SER A 73 3.94 8.28 10.15
CA SER A 73 2.78 8.06 9.27
C SER A 73 3.18 8.15 7.80
N ALA A 74 2.78 7.16 6.99
CA ALA A 74 3.04 7.13 5.56
C ALA A 74 2.49 8.39 4.86
N ARG A 75 1.36 8.90 5.35
CA ARG A 75 0.72 10.13 4.86
C ARG A 75 1.60 11.35 5.12
N ASP A 76 2.05 11.51 6.35
CA ASP A 76 2.81 12.68 6.77
C ASP A 76 4.21 12.67 6.14
N TRP A 77 4.81 11.48 6.02
CA TRP A 77 6.05 11.29 5.27
C TRP A 77 5.88 11.68 3.80
N ALA A 78 4.87 11.15 3.10
CA ALA A 78 4.62 11.49 1.69
C ALA A 78 4.34 12.98 1.50
N ALA A 79 3.54 13.58 2.39
CA ALA A 79 3.27 15.02 2.41
C ALA A 79 4.56 15.84 2.56
N ALA A 80 5.50 15.40 3.41
CA ALA A 80 6.81 16.04 3.56
C ALA A 80 7.66 15.91 2.29
N GLN A 81 7.64 14.74 1.63
CA GLN A 81 8.35 14.53 0.36
C GLN A 81 7.80 15.44 -0.74
N PHE A 82 6.48 15.56 -0.88
CA PHE A 82 5.87 16.44 -1.88
C PHE A 82 6.24 17.91 -1.67
N ARG A 83 6.23 18.38 -0.42
CA ARG A 83 6.69 19.74 -0.07
C ARG A 83 8.17 19.94 -0.43
N GLY A 84 9.04 19.00 -0.05
CA GLY A 84 10.47 19.08 -0.34
C GLY A 84 10.79 19.02 -1.83
N ALA A 85 10.00 18.28 -2.60
CA ALA A 85 10.13 18.16 -4.04
C ALA A 85 9.43 19.30 -4.83
N HIS A 86 8.80 20.27 -4.14
CA HIS A 86 8.06 21.39 -4.75
C HIS A 86 6.95 20.92 -5.72
N VAL A 87 6.40 19.73 -5.47
CA VAL A 87 5.20 19.27 -6.15
C VAL A 87 4.06 20.13 -5.60
N GLY A 88 3.32 20.83 -6.47
CA GLY A 88 2.28 21.80 -6.09
C GLY A 88 1.04 21.21 -5.38
N TRP A 89 1.22 20.17 -4.57
CA TRP A 89 0.21 19.52 -3.75
C TRP A 89 -0.26 20.46 -2.63
N ARG A 90 -1.58 20.66 -2.55
CA ARG A 90 -2.23 21.63 -1.64
C ARG A 90 -3.07 20.97 -0.54
N GLY A 91 -2.61 19.81 -0.04
CA GLY A 91 -3.30 19.10 1.04
C GLY A 91 -4.51 18.26 0.60
N GLY A 92 -4.56 17.83 -0.66
CA GLY A 92 -5.54 16.85 -1.13
C GLY A 92 -5.24 15.43 -0.65
N PRO A 93 -6.13 14.45 -0.89
CA PRO A 93 -5.91 13.07 -0.47
C PRO A 93 -4.62 12.51 -1.08
N ILE A 94 -3.86 11.76 -0.28
CA ILE A 94 -2.69 11.02 -0.72
C ILE A 94 -3.10 9.56 -0.84
N ARG A 95 -2.92 8.98 -2.03
CA ARG A 95 -3.32 7.61 -2.31
C ARG A 95 -2.10 6.76 -2.57
N LEU A 96 -2.05 5.59 -1.96
CA LEU A 96 -0.92 4.68 -2.01
C LEU A 96 -1.30 3.39 -2.70
N LEU A 97 -0.57 3.02 -3.75
CA LEU A 97 -0.59 1.68 -4.31
C LEU A 97 0.59 0.87 -3.74
N CYS A 98 0.29 -0.19 -2.99
CA CYS A 98 1.31 -1.04 -2.35
C CYS A 98 0.88 -2.50 -2.16
N PHE A 99 1.81 -3.36 -1.77
CA PHE A 99 1.48 -4.71 -1.32
C PHE A 99 1.26 -4.73 0.20
N PRO A 100 0.22 -5.43 0.69
CA PRO A 100 -0.03 -5.55 2.12
C PRO A 100 0.97 -6.50 2.79
N ARG A 101 1.05 -6.44 4.12
CA ARG A 101 1.45 -7.61 4.90
C ARG A 101 0.39 -8.68 4.81
N LEU A 102 0.80 -9.92 4.60
CA LEU A 102 -0.04 -11.11 4.75
C LEU A 102 0.45 -11.91 5.96
N TRP A 103 -0.40 -12.05 6.97
CA TRP A 103 -0.05 -12.75 8.23
C TRP A 103 1.25 -12.23 8.86
N GLY A 104 1.49 -10.92 8.76
CA GLY A 104 2.70 -10.27 9.30
C GLY A 104 3.91 -10.27 8.37
N TYR A 105 3.91 -11.03 7.27
CA TYR A 105 5.00 -11.03 6.28
C TYR A 105 4.72 -10.04 5.15
N VAL A 106 5.73 -9.27 4.74
CA VAL A 106 5.61 -8.35 3.61
C VAL A 106 6.68 -8.63 2.57
N PHE A 107 6.25 -8.63 1.31
CA PHE A 107 7.10 -8.41 0.16
C PHE A 107 6.48 -7.26 -0.63
N ASN A 108 6.96 -6.05 -0.38
CA ASN A 108 6.46 -4.83 -1.02
C ASN A 108 7.51 -4.29 -2.00
N PRO A 109 7.51 -4.76 -3.27
CA PRO A 109 8.55 -4.39 -4.22
C PRO A 109 8.45 -2.91 -4.68
N LEU A 110 7.29 -2.29 -4.50
CA LEU A 110 7.02 -0.93 -4.94
C LEU A 110 5.88 -0.32 -4.14
N ALA A 111 6.08 0.91 -3.69
CA ALA A 111 5.06 1.79 -3.15
C ALA A 111 4.96 3.03 -4.03
N VAL A 112 3.78 3.34 -4.56
CA VAL A 112 3.52 4.51 -5.41
C VAL A 112 2.53 5.44 -4.72
N TYR A 113 2.89 6.72 -4.60
CA TYR A 113 2.13 7.78 -3.93
C TYR A 113 1.67 8.85 -4.92
#